data_AF-A0A7C4GH73-F1
#
_entry.id   AF-A0A7C4GH73-F1
#
_cell.length_a   1.000
_cell.length_b   1.000
_cell.length_c   1.000
_cell.angle_alpha   90.00
_cell.angle_beta   90.00
_cell.angle_gamma   90.00
#
_symmetry.space_group_name_H-M   'P 1'
#
loop_
_entity.id
_entity.type
_entity.pdbx_description
1 polymer ?
#
loop_
_entity_poly.entity_id
_entity_poly.type
_entity_poly.pdbx_seq_one_letter_code
_entity_poly.pdbx_strand_id
1 'polypeptide(L)'
;MAPGEITPLQVASNLQRYAQETLRGVADLRAAAPAPAKELRLTLGDLEAFAHLGNYYAEKILGASQLAFFDLGGQTELQAQAVKHLEAALGHWKSYANVATAQYKPQLLNRVGYVDLNALTAKVEHDLALARNWRPGTIASDGGK
;
A
#
# COMPACT_ATOMS: atom_id res chain seq x y z
N MET A 1 16.53 -18.79 -10.03
CA MET A 1 15.95 -18.65 -8.68
C MET A 1 16.14 -19.97 -7.95
N ALA A 2 16.66 -19.90 -6.74
CA ALA A 2 16.78 -21.07 -5.89
C ALA A 2 15.40 -21.43 -5.30
N PRO A 3 15.13 -22.70 -4.97
CA PRO A 3 13.93 -23.09 -4.23
C PRO A 3 13.86 -22.33 -2.89
N GLY A 4 12.80 -21.55 -2.67
CA GLY A 4 12.55 -20.81 -1.43
C GLY A 4 12.63 -19.28 -1.52
N GLU A 5 12.99 -18.70 -2.66
CA GLU A 5 13.03 -17.25 -2.84
C GLU A 5 11.63 -16.70 -3.20
N ILE A 6 11.14 -15.69 -2.44
CA ILE A 6 9.89 -14.99 -2.71
C ILE A 6 10.21 -13.69 -3.45
N THR A 7 9.64 -13.52 -4.64
CA THR A 7 9.79 -12.29 -5.44
C THR A 7 8.91 -11.16 -4.91
N PRO A 8 9.26 -9.88 -5.18
CA PRO A 8 8.39 -8.74 -4.83
C PRO A 8 6.97 -8.89 -5.39
N LEU A 9 6.83 -9.41 -6.61
CA LEU A 9 5.51 -9.65 -7.23
C LEU A 9 4.70 -10.71 -6.46
N GLN A 10 5.36 -11.78 -5.98
CA GLN A 10 4.70 -12.77 -5.12
C GLN A 10 4.32 -12.18 -3.75
N VAL A 11 5.14 -11.29 -3.19
CA VAL A 11 4.77 -10.56 -1.97
C VAL A 11 3.53 -9.71 -2.20
N ALA A 12 3.46 -8.96 -3.29
CA ALA A 12 2.30 -8.14 -3.63
C ALA A 12 1.02 -9.00 -3.79
N SER A 13 1.11 -10.11 -4.53
CA SER A 13 -0.01 -11.05 -4.69
C SER A 13 -0.47 -11.63 -3.35
N ASN A 14 0.46 -11.97 -2.45
CA ASN A 14 0.12 -12.46 -1.12
C ASN A 14 -0.57 -11.38 -0.28
N LEU A 15 -0.06 -10.15 -0.30
CA LEU A 15 -0.67 -9.03 0.43
C LEU A 15 -2.10 -8.74 -0.06
N GLN A 16 -2.33 -8.70 -1.37
CA GLN A 16 -3.67 -8.53 -1.94
C GLN A 16 -4.62 -9.65 -1.50
N ARG A 17 -4.16 -10.91 -1.55
CA ARG A 17 -4.95 -12.06 -1.14
C ARG A 17 -5.33 -11.97 0.34
N TYR A 18 -4.37 -11.74 1.23
CA TYR A 18 -4.63 -11.62 2.67
C TYR A 18 -5.55 -10.44 2.99
N ALA A 19 -5.36 -9.30 2.32
CA ALA A 19 -6.22 -8.14 2.49
C ALA A 19 -7.66 -8.42 2.04
N GLN A 20 -7.85 -9.09 0.89
CA GLN A 20 -9.16 -9.46 0.39
C GLN A 20 -9.87 -10.46 1.31
N GLU A 21 -9.18 -11.51 1.75
CA GLU A 21 -9.69 -12.48 2.71
C GLU A 21 -10.11 -11.79 4.03
N THR A 22 -9.29 -10.85 4.50
CA THR A 22 -9.55 -10.09 5.74
C THR A 22 -10.76 -9.16 5.60
N LEU A 23 -10.85 -8.37 4.52
CA LEU A 23 -11.99 -7.46 4.30
C LEU A 23 -13.31 -8.23 4.20
N ARG A 24 -13.30 -9.39 3.54
CA ARG A 24 -14.46 -10.28 3.47
C ARG A 24 -14.84 -10.77 4.88
N GLY A 25 -13.89 -11.29 5.64
CA GLY A 25 -14.14 -11.75 7.01
C GLY A 25 -14.65 -10.65 7.93
N VAL A 26 -14.12 -9.43 7.82
CA VAL A 26 -14.61 -8.26 8.57
C VAL A 26 -16.06 -7.94 8.21
N ALA A 27 -16.40 -7.95 6.91
CA ALA A 27 -17.78 -7.72 6.46
C ALA A 27 -18.74 -8.77 7.00
N ASP A 28 -18.38 -10.06 6.92
CA ASP A 28 -19.18 -11.17 7.41
C ASP A 28 -19.42 -11.07 8.93
N LEU A 29 -18.38 -10.75 9.71
CA LEU A 29 -18.48 -10.60 11.17
C LEU A 29 -19.30 -9.37 11.58
N ARG A 30 -19.20 -8.25 10.86
CA ARG A 30 -20.05 -7.07 11.09
C ARG A 30 -21.52 -7.37 10.83
N ALA A 31 -21.82 -8.15 9.79
CA ALA A 31 -23.18 -8.56 9.48
C ALA A 31 -23.73 -9.52 10.56
N ALA A 32 -22.91 -10.44 11.07
CA ALA A 32 -23.29 -11.37 12.12
C ALA A 32 -23.47 -10.72 13.51
N ALA A 33 -22.80 -9.59 13.76
CA ALA A 33 -22.88 -8.86 15.03
C ALA A 33 -23.14 -7.36 14.80
N PRO A 34 -24.39 -6.93 14.53
CA PRO A 34 -24.72 -5.53 14.21
C PRO A 34 -24.47 -4.53 15.35
N ALA A 35 -24.50 -5.00 16.60
CA ALA A 35 -24.20 -4.22 17.80
C ALA A 35 -23.07 -4.89 18.60
N PRO A 36 -21.83 -4.89 18.08
CA PRO A 36 -20.73 -5.61 18.70
C PRO A 36 -20.28 -4.91 19.99
N ALA A 37 -19.77 -5.68 20.94
CA ALA A 37 -19.06 -5.14 22.09
C ALA A 37 -17.88 -4.26 21.62
N LYS A 38 -17.49 -3.28 22.46
CA LYS A 38 -16.44 -2.32 22.14
C LYS A 38 -15.17 -2.99 21.61
N GLU A 39 -14.69 -4.03 22.28
CA GLU A 39 -13.45 -4.72 21.90
C GLU A 39 -13.56 -5.36 20.51
N LEU A 40 -14.64 -6.09 20.23
CA LEU A 40 -14.86 -6.66 18.89
C LEU A 40 -14.94 -5.58 17.81
N ARG A 41 -15.62 -4.47 18.08
CA ARG A 41 -15.71 -3.35 17.14
C ARG A 41 -14.34 -2.77 16.80
N LEU A 42 -13.48 -2.60 17.80
CA LEU A 42 -12.12 -2.08 17.62
C LEU A 42 -11.24 -3.09 16.89
N THR A 43 -11.27 -4.37 17.27
CA THR A 43 -10.52 -5.42 16.56
C THR A 43 -10.91 -5.52 15.08
N LEU A 44 -12.20 -5.43 14.75
CA LEU A 44 -12.66 -5.41 13.36
C LEU A 44 -12.18 -4.17 12.61
N GLY A 45 -12.09 -3.03 13.29
CA GLY A 45 -11.51 -1.81 12.75
C GLY A 45 -10.00 -1.94 12.50
N ASP A 46 -9.25 -2.58 13.39
CA ASP A 46 -7.83 -2.87 13.20
C ASP A 46 -7.59 -3.77 11.98
N LEU A 47 -8.37 -4.85 11.86
CA LEU A 47 -8.29 -5.77 10.73
C LEU A 47 -8.59 -5.07 9.39
N GLU A 48 -9.61 -4.21 9.35
CA GLU A 48 -9.93 -3.40 8.17
C GLU A 48 -8.80 -2.43 7.82
N ALA A 49 -8.24 -1.73 8.82
CA ALA A 49 -7.11 -0.84 8.61
C ALA A 49 -5.89 -1.60 8.06
N PHE A 50 -5.54 -2.75 8.66
CA PHE A 50 -4.43 -3.59 8.19
C PHE A 50 -4.66 -4.15 6.78
N ALA A 51 -5.89 -4.50 6.43
CA ALA A 51 -6.20 -4.97 5.09
C ALA A 51 -6.02 -3.86 4.05
N HIS A 52 -6.49 -2.64 4.33
CA HIS A 52 -6.22 -1.50 3.47
C HIS A 52 -4.73 -1.17 3.38
N LEU A 53 -3.98 -1.28 4.48
CA LEU A 53 -2.53 -1.10 4.48
C LEU A 53 -1.82 -2.19 3.64
N GLY A 54 -2.28 -3.44 3.71
CA GLY A 54 -1.79 -4.55 2.89
C GLY A 54 -1.99 -4.29 1.40
N ASN A 55 -3.20 -3.88 1.00
CA ASN A 55 -3.48 -3.49 -0.39
C ASN A 55 -2.64 -2.28 -0.83
N TYR A 56 -2.48 -1.26 0.03
CA TYR A 56 -1.59 -0.12 -0.25
C TYR A 56 -0.17 -0.58 -0.59
N TYR A 57 0.42 -1.46 0.22
CA TYR A 57 1.78 -1.94 -0.03
C TYR A 57 1.88 -2.86 -1.24
N ALA A 58 0.86 -3.68 -1.51
CA ALA A 58 0.85 -4.49 -2.72
C ALA A 58 0.87 -3.61 -3.98
N GLU A 59 -0.01 -2.61 -4.05
CA GLU A 59 -0.07 -1.67 -5.16
C GLU A 59 1.23 -0.83 -5.26
N LYS A 60 1.83 -0.44 -4.12
CA LYS A 60 3.15 0.22 -4.12
C LYS A 60 4.25 -0.66 -4.72
N ILE A 61 4.28 -1.95 -4.39
CA ILE A 61 5.27 -2.89 -4.94
C ILE A 61 5.06 -3.09 -6.43
N LEU A 62 3.81 -3.28 -6.87
CA LEU A 62 3.47 -3.42 -8.29
C LEU A 62 3.84 -2.16 -9.07
N GLY A 63 3.46 -0.99 -8.56
CA GLY A 63 3.78 0.31 -9.15
C GLY A 63 5.29 0.55 -9.28
N ALA A 64 6.05 0.29 -8.20
CA ALA A 64 7.51 0.40 -8.23
C ALA A 64 8.16 -0.60 -9.19
N SER A 65 7.64 -1.82 -9.28
CA SER A 65 8.16 -2.85 -10.19
C SER A 65 7.98 -2.44 -11.66
N GLN A 66 6.79 -1.95 -12.01
CA GLN A 66 6.52 -1.44 -13.36
C GLN A 66 7.37 -0.20 -13.68
N LEU A 67 7.55 0.70 -12.71
CA LEU A 67 8.39 1.88 -12.88
C LEU A 67 9.86 1.52 -13.08
N ALA A 68 10.36 0.49 -12.40
CA ALA A 68 11.73 0.00 -12.61
C ALA A 68 11.93 -0.58 -14.01
N PHE A 69 10.94 -1.33 -14.53
CA PHE A 69 11.01 -1.80 -15.92
C PHE A 69 10.91 -0.66 -16.94
N PHE A 70 10.09 0.37 -16.66
CA PHE A 70 10.06 1.60 -17.46
C PHE A 70 11.42 2.32 -17.43
N ASP A 71 12.05 2.42 -16.26
CA ASP A 71 13.34 3.07 -16.12
C ASP A 71 14.41 2.42 -16.99
N LEU A 72 14.41 1.09 -17.06
CA LEU A 72 15.34 0.32 -17.89
C LEU A 72 15.02 0.35 -19.38
N GLY A 73 13.74 0.26 -19.74
CA GLY A 73 13.32 -0.04 -21.12
C GLY A 73 12.64 1.10 -21.87
N GLY A 74 12.23 2.17 -21.18
CA GLY A 74 11.57 3.34 -21.76
C GLY A 74 10.15 3.12 -22.30
N GLN A 75 9.53 1.95 -22.08
CA GLN A 75 8.20 1.63 -22.59
C GLN A 75 7.11 2.37 -21.81
N THR A 76 6.41 3.29 -22.47
CA THR A 76 5.42 4.18 -21.84
C THR A 76 4.24 3.44 -21.22
N GLU A 77 3.92 2.24 -21.70
CA GLU A 77 2.87 1.38 -21.15
C GLU A 77 3.20 0.93 -19.72
N LEU A 78 4.48 0.73 -19.40
CA LEU A 78 4.95 0.37 -18.06
C LEU A 78 4.83 1.56 -17.12
N GLN A 79 5.15 2.77 -17.59
CA GLN A 79 4.91 3.99 -16.81
C GLN A 79 3.42 4.19 -16.51
N ALA A 80 2.55 4.00 -17.52
CA ALA A 80 1.10 4.10 -17.33
C ALA A 80 0.58 3.08 -16.31
N GLN A 81 1.07 1.83 -16.36
CA GLN A 81 0.74 0.81 -15.37
C GLN A 81 1.25 1.17 -13.97
N ALA A 82 2.48 1.70 -13.86
CA ALA A 82 3.02 2.17 -12.59
C ALA A 82 2.14 3.25 -11.96
N VAL A 83 1.75 4.25 -12.75
CA VAL A 83 0.85 5.34 -12.32
C VAL A 83 -0.49 4.78 -11.86
N LYS A 84 -1.10 3.86 -12.62
CA LYS A 84 -2.38 3.22 -12.26
C LYS A 84 -2.29 2.49 -10.91
N HIS A 85 -1.23 1.72 -10.67
CA HIS A 85 -1.01 1.06 -9.39
C HIS A 85 -0.83 2.06 -8.25
N LEU A 86 -0.07 3.15 -8.46
CA LEU A 86 0.13 4.17 -7.42
C LEU A 86 -1.15 4.99 -7.13
N GLU A 87 -2.05 5.16 -8.10
CA GLU A 87 -3.38 5.72 -7.87
C GLU A 87 -4.24 4.80 -7.00
N ALA A 88 -4.22 3.48 -7.27
CA ALA A 88 -4.89 2.50 -6.42
C ALA A 88 -4.30 2.47 -5.00
N ALA A 89 -2.96 2.54 -4.89
CA ALA A 89 -2.27 2.66 -3.61
C ALA A 89 -2.76 3.89 -2.83
N LEU A 90 -2.84 5.06 -3.48
CA LEU A 90 -3.37 6.27 -2.85
C LEU A 90 -4.80 6.09 -2.32
N GLY A 91 -5.66 5.42 -3.09
CA GLY A 91 -7.01 5.05 -2.64
C GLY A 91 -6.99 4.22 -1.36
N HIS A 92 -6.17 3.15 -1.34
CA HIS A 92 -6.03 2.30 -0.16
C HIS A 92 -5.39 3.00 1.04
N TRP A 93 -4.43 3.90 0.82
CA TRP A 93 -3.86 4.73 1.88
C TRP A 93 -4.93 5.62 2.52
N LYS A 94 -5.78 6.27 1.71
CA LYS A 94 -6.88 7.10 2.21
C LYS A 94 -7.87 6.30 3.04
N SER A 95 -8.24 5.10 2.59
CA SER A 95 -9.10 4.18 3.38
C SER A 95 -8.44 3.76 4.70
N TYR A 96 -7.15 3.38 4.66
CA TYR A 96 -6.38 3.02 5.85
C TYR A 96 -6.34 4.19 6.86
N ALA A 97 -5.95 5.38 6.41
CA ALA A 97 -5.84 6.55 7.26
C ALA A 97 -7.19 6.92 7.90
N ASN A 98 -8.29 6.83 7.14
CA ASN A 98 -9.63 7.08 7.66
C ASN A 98 -10.03 6.09 8.77
N VAL A 99 -9.88 4.78 8.52
CA VAL A 99 -10.25 3.75 9.50
C VAL A 99 -9.37 3.82 10.75
N ALA A 100 -8.07 4.03 10.58
CA ALA A 100 -7.13 4.13 11.69
C ALA A 100 -7.35 5.38 12.53
N THR A 101 -7.55 6.55 11.92
CA THR A 101 -7.72 7.82 12.67
C THR A 101 -9.09 7.95 13.33
N ALA A 102 -10.08 7.16 12.93
CA ALA A 102 -11.34 7.01 13.67
C ALA A 102 -11.16 6.30 15.04
N GLN A 103 -10.06 5.58 15.23
CA GLN A 103 -9.80 4.74 16.41
C GLN A 103 -8.60 5.21 17.22
N TYR A 104 -7.57 5.72 16.54
CA TYR A 104 -6.30 6.10 17.14
C TYR A 104 -6.04 7.60 16.98
N LYS A 105 -5.44 8.20 18.02
CA LYS A 105 -4.96 9.57 17.96
C LYS A 105 -3.52 9.60 17.41
N PRO A 106 -3.11 10.68 16.72
CA PRO A 106 -1.71 10.91 16.35
C PRO A 106 -0.77 10.82 17.57
N GLN A 107 0.42 10.27 17.36
CA GLN A 107 1.39 10.02 18.42
C GLN A 107 2.80 10.46 18.01
N LEU A 108 3.59 10.91 18.99
CA LEU A 108 5.01 11.18 18.82
C LEU A 108 5.78 9.86 18.97
N LEU A 109 6.43 9.42 17.90
CA LEU A 109 7.24 8.20 17.88
C LEU A 109 8.73 8.55 17.77
N ASN A 110 9.56 7.79 18.48
CA ASN A 110 11.00 8.07 18.60
C ASN A 110 11.75 8.15 17.25
N ARG A 111 11.35 7.34 16.25
CA ARG A 111 12.04 7.27 14.95
C ARG A 111 11.46 8.18 13.88
N VAL A 112 10.14 8.27 13.81
CA VAL A 112 9.42 8.89 12.70
C VAL A 112 8.79 10.23 13.06
N GLY A 113 8.99 10.69 14.30
CA GLY A 113 8.44 11.94 14.80
C GLY A 113 6.92 11.84 15.01
N TYR A 114 6.24 12.97 14.85
CA TYR A 114 4.80 13.04 15.00
C TYR A 114 4.10 12.39 13.81
N VAL A 115 3.32 11.33 14.06
CA VAL A 115 2.64 10.57 13.01
C VAL A 115 1.18 10.99 12.94
N ASP A 116 0.86 11.77 11.90
CA ASP A 116 -0.49 12.02 11.43
C ASP A 116 -0.67 11.32 10.07
N LEU A 117 -1.49 10.25 10.06
CA LEU A 117 -1.72 9.43 8.87
C LEU A 117 -2.41 10.21 7.75
N ASN A 118 -3.29 11.15 8.09
CA ASN A 118 -3.96 11.99 7.11
C ASN A 118 -2.96 12.95 6.47
N ALA A 119 -2.10 13.59 7.27
CA ALA A 119 -1.03 14.47 6.76
C ALA A 119 -0.01 13.71 5.89
N LEU A 120 0.29 12.45 6.22
CA LEU A 120 1.19 11.60 5.44
C LEU A 120 0.65 11.24 4.04
N THR A 121 -0.64 11.46 3.76
CA THR A 121 -1.22 11.29 2.41
C THR A 121 -0.49 12.12 1.37
N ALA A 122 0.00 13.31 1.73
CA ALA A 122 0.77 14.16 0.82
C ALA A 122 2.05 13.48 0.31
N LYS A 123 2.67 12.59 1.10
CA LYS A 123 3.84 11.82 0.67
C LYS A 123 3.46 10.74 -0.35
N VAL A 124 2.30 10.10 -0.18
CA VAL A 124 1.79 9.11 -1.13
C VAL A 124 1.41 9.78 -2.46
N GLU A 125 0.81 10.96 -2.41
CA GLU A 125 0.53 11.79 -3.59
C GLU A 125 1.80 12.24 -4.30
N HIS A 126 2.86 12.57 -3.54
CA HIS A 126 4.16 12.88 -4.09
C HIS A 126 4.79 11.69 -4.84
N ASP A 127 4.67 10.46 -4.34
CA ASP A 127 5.15 9.27 -5.05
C ASP A 127 4.48 9.09 -6.42
N LEU A 128 3.18 9.38 -6.50
CA LEU A 128 2.44 9.37 -7.76
C LEU A 128 2.94 10.46 -8.72
N ALA A 129 3.22 11.66 -8.20
CA ALA A 129 3.79 12.75 -8.99
C ALA A 129 5.19 12.39 -9.53
N LEU A 130 6.02 11.72 -8.73
CA LEU A 130 7.32 11.22 -9.18
C LEU A 130 7.19 10.24 -10.33
N ALA A 131 6.30 9.24 -10.22
CA ALA A 131 6.11 8.24 -11.27
C ALA A 131 5.61 8.85 -12.59
N ARG A 132 4.69 9.83 -12.53
CA ARG A 132 4.18 10.54 -13.71
C ARG A 132 5.26 11.34 -14.44
N ASN A 133 6.23 11.87 -13.70
CA ASN A 133 7.32 12.68 -14.26
C ASN A 133 8.63 11.91 -14.42
N TRP A 134 8.60 10.59 -14.19
CA TRP A 134 9.77 9.74 -14.25
C TRP A 134 10.36 9.72 -15.66
N ARG A 135 11.68 9.68 -15.76
CA ARG A 135 12.41 9.57 -17.02
C ARG A 135 13.19 8.27 -17.07
N PRO A 136 13.23 7.55 -18.19
CA PRO A 136 14.06 6.35 -18.30
C PRO A 136 15.54 6.66 -18.01
N GLY A 137 16.24 5.70 -17.40
CA GLY A 137 17.63 5.83 -16.97
C GLY A 137 17.86 6.79 -15.80
N THR A 138 16.82 7.09 -15.00
CA THR A 138 16.96 7.91 -13.78
C THR A 138 17.69 7.15 -12.69
N ILE A 139 17.48 5.83 -12.59
CA ILE A 139 18.23 5.01 -11.65
C ILE A 139 19.60 4.76 -12.27
N ALA A 140 20.65 5.22 -11.60
CA ALA A 140 22.01 4.88 -12.01
C ALA A 140 22.11 3.35 -12.08
N SER A 141 22.45 2.80 -13.24
CA SER A 141 22.93 1.43 -13.28
C SER A 141 24.26 1.46 -12.55
N ASP A 142 24.29 0.94 -11.34
CA ASP A 142 25.55 0.62 -10.67
C ASP A 142 26.30 -0.28 -11.65
N GLY A 143 27.23 0.31 -12.40
CA GLY A 143 27.95 -0.39 -13.45
C GLY A 143 28.63 -1.57 -12.80
N GLY A 144 28.08 -2.77 -13.03
CA GLY A 144 28.49 -3.99 -12.37
C GLY A 144 30.00 -4.09 -12.39
N LYS A 145 30.61 -3.97 -11.21
CA LYS A 145 31.95 -4.46 -10.93
C LYS A 145 31.82 -5.78 -10.19
#